data_AF-G5R5C7-F1
#
_entry.id   AF-G5R5C7-F1
#
_cell.length_a   1.000
_cell.length_b   1.000
_cell.length_c   1.000
_cell.angle_alpha   90.00
_cell.angle_beta   90.00
_cell.angle_gamma   90.00
#
_symmetry.space_group_name_H-M   'P 1'
#
loop_
_entity.id
_entity.type
_entity.pdbx_description
1 polymer ?
#
loop_
_entity_poly.entity_id
_entity_poly.type
_entity_poly.pdbx_seq_one_letter_code
_entity_poly.pdbx_strand_id
1 'polypeptide(L)'
;MKNDVISPEFDENGRPLRRIRSFVRRQGRLTKGQEHALENYWPVMGVEFSEAPVDFATLFGREAPVTLEIGFGMGASLVAMAKARPEQNFLGIEVHSPGVGACLASAHEEGVENLRVMCHDAVEVLHKMIPDNSLSMVQLFFPDPWHKARHNKRRIVQVPFAELVLSKLKLGGVFHMATDWEAYAEHMLEVMSSIDGYKNLSESNDYVPRPESRPVTKFEQRGHRLGHGVWDLMFERVK
;
A
#
# COMPACT_ATOMS: atom_id res chain seq x y z
N MET A 1 4.93 9.80 -16.16
CA MET A 1 4.23 8.62 -15.65
C MET A 1 3.82 7.73 -16.82
N LYS A 2 4.32 6.50 -16.88
CA LYS A 2 3.76 5.47 -17.78
C LYS A 2 2.34 5.10 -17.34
N ASN A 3 1.41 4.93 -18.29
CA ASN A 3 0.00 4.64 -17.99
C ASN A 3 -0.30 3.15 -17.77
N ASP A 4 0.66 2.29 -18.11
CA ASP A 4 0.60 0.86 -17.88
C ASP A 4 0.91 0.59 -16.41
N VAL A 5 -0.06 0.02 -15.71
CA VAL A 5 0.04 -0.33 -14.29
C VAL A 5 0.24 -1.82 -14.06
N ILE A 6 0.45 -2.56 -15.15
CA ILE A 6 0.68 -4.01 -15.16
C ILE A 6 1.65 -4.33 -16.29
N SER A 7 2.41 -5.41 -16.13
CA SER A 7 3.16 -6.00 -17.23
C SER A 7 2.28 -7.01 -17.98
N PRO A 8 2.09 -6.90 -19.31
CA PRO A 8 1.31 -7.87 -20.05
C PRO A 8 2.02 -9.23 -20.11
N GLU A 9 1.31 -10.29 -19.76
CA GLU A 9 1.77 -11.67 -19.91
C GLU A 9 0.97 -12.38 -20.99
N PHE A 10 1.63 -13.25 -21.75
CA PHE A 10 1.03 -14.00 -22.85
C PHE A 10 1.25 -15.50 -22.65
N ASP A 11 0.29 -16.31 -23.09
CA ASP A 11 0.44 -17.76 -23.15
C ASP A 11 1.37 -18.18 -24.31
N GLU A 12 1.64 -19.48 -24.42
CA GLU A 12 2.44 -20.07 -25.50
C GLU A 12 1.90 -19.78 -26.91
N ASN A 13 0.63 -19.39 -27.02
CA ASN A 13 -0.05 -19.04 -28.27
C ASN A 13 -0.14 -17.51 -28.48
N GLY A 14 0.56 -16.71 -27.67
CA GLY A 14 0.57 -15.25 -27.75
C GLY A 14 -0.73 -14.59 -27.27
N ARG A 15 -1.61 -15.29 -26.54
CA ARG A 15 -2.86 -14.74 -26.01
C ARG A 15 -2.64 -14.14 -24.63
N PRO A 16 -3.22 -12.98 -24.32
CA PRO A 16 -3.01 -12.32 -23.03
C PRO A 16 -3.61 -13.14 -21.88
N LEU A 17 -2.79 -13.45 -20.89
CA LEU A 17 -3.21 -14.15 -19.67
C LEU A 17 -4.01 -13.21 -18.77
N ARG A 18 -5.23 -13.61 -18.42
CA ARG A 18 -6.09 -12.87 -17.47
C ARG A 18 -5.94 -13.42 -16.07
N ARG A 19 -5.18 -12.72 -15.22
CA ARG A 19 -5.10 -13.01 -13.78
C ARG A 19 -6.27 -12.37 -13.01
N ILE A 20 -6.70 -13.03 -11.93
CA ILE A 20 -7.60 -12.43 -10.95
C ILE A 20 -6.83 -11.29 -10.27
N ARG A 21 -7.42 -10.09 -10.24
CA ARG A 21 -6.81 -8.90 -9.65
C ARG A 21 -7.53 -8.48 -8.40
N SER A 22 -6.78 -7.86 -7.49
CA SER A 22 -7.32 -7.33 -6.24
C SER A 22 -7.92 -5.94 -6.35
N PHE A 23 -7.64 -5.23 -7.44
CA PHE A 23 -8.11 -3.87 -7.69
C PHE A 23 -8.99 -3.80 -8.94
N VAL A 24 -9.82 -2.75 -9.00
CA VAL A 24 -10.53 -2.35 -10.21
C VAL A 24 -10.09 -0.95 -10.61
N ARG A 25 -9.64 -0.80 -11.86
CA ARG A 25 -9.42 0.53 -12.42
C ARG A 25 -10.74 1.09 -12.93
N ARG A 26 -11.39 1.94 -12.13
CA ARG A 26 -12.40 2.87 -12.65
C ARG A 26 -11.68 4.15 -13.01
N GLN A 27 -11.16 4.25 -14.23
CA GLN A 27 -10.55 5.50 -14.69
C GLN A 27 -11.65 6.57 -14.80
N GLY A 28 -11.76 7.40 -13.78
CA GLY A 28 -12.47 8.67 -13.86
C GLY A 28 -11.63 9.70 -14.60
N ARG A 29 -12.25 10.81 -15.01
CA ARG A 29 -11.53 11.94 -15.59
C ARG A 29 -10.65 12.58 -14.51
N LEU A 30 -9.39 12.87 -14.83
CA LEU A 30 -8.53 13.68 -13.97
C LEU A 30 -9.12 15.09 -13.83
N THR A 31 -9.08 15.64 -12.63
CA THR A 31 -9.28 17.08 -12.44
C THR A 31 -8.06 17.83 -12.95
N LYS A 32 -8.23 19.12 -13.32
CA LYS A 32 -7.10 19.96 -13.78
C LYS A 32 -5.95 20.00 -12.76
N GLY A 33 -6.28 20.01 -11.46
CA GLY A 33 -5.26 20.00 -10.39
C GLY A 33 -4.48 18.69 -10.33
N GLN A 34 -5.15 17.54 -10.47
CA GLN A 34 -4.49 16.22 -10.50
C GLN A 34 -3.62 16.05 -11.74
N GLU A 35 -4.10 16.50 -12.91
CA GLU A 35 -3.33 16.48 -14.16
C GLU A 35 -2.07 17.36 -14.04
N HIS A 36 -2.23 18.60 -13.58
CA HIS A 36 -1.11 19.51 -13.32
C HIS A 36 -0.10 18.91 -12.32
N ALA A 37 -0.56 18.30 -11.24
CA ALA A 37 0.32 17.67 -10.25
C ALA A 37 1.08 16.47 -10.82
N LEU A 38 0.43 15.63 -11.63
CA LEU A 38 1.09 14.54 -12.34
C LEU A 38 2.15 15.06 -13.31
N GLU A 39 1.88 16.13 -14.05
CA GLU A 39 2.85 16.70 -14.99
C GLU A 39 4.07 17.32 -14.29
N ASN A 40 3.84 18.06 -13.21
CA ASN A 40 4.90 18.89 -12.60
C ASN A 40 5.65 18.18 -11.47
N TYR A 41 5.00 17.26 -10.75
CA TYR A 41 5.59 16.67 -9.55
C TYR A 41 5.96 15.20 -9.70
N TRP A 42 5.39 14.49 -10.68
CA TRP A 42 5.84 13.14 -11.01
C TRP A 42 7.33 13.07 -11.39
N PRO A 43 7.93 14.02 -12.14
CA PRO A 43 9.36 13.97 -12.44
C PRO A 43 10.28 14.00 -11.22
N VAL A 44 9.79 14.50 -10.07
CA VAL A 44 10.58 14.66 -8.84
C VAL A 44 10.27 13.56 -7.83
N MET A 45 8.99 13.23 -7.63
CA MET A 45 8.53 12.29 -6.60
C MET A 45 8.09 10.92 -7.17
N GLY A 46 7.80 10.85 -8.46
CA GLY A 46 7.34 9.65 -9.13
C GLY A 46 8.47 8.66 -9.38
N VAL A 47 8.18 7.38 -9.19
CA VAL A 47 9.10 6.27 -9.49
C VAL A 47 8.46 5.41 -10.57
N GLU A 48 9.14 5.30 -11.70
CA GLU A 48 8.71 4.44 -12.80
C GLU A 48 8.99 2.97 -12.48
N PHE A 49 8.10 2.09 -12.92
CA PHE A 49 8.32 0.65 -12.78
C PHE A 49 9.55 0.18 -13.57
N SER A 50 10.29 -0.76 -12.98
CA SER A 50 11.46 -1.41 -13.57
C SER A 50 11.51 -2.89 -13.18
N GLU A 51 12.20 -3.71 -13.98
CA GLU A 51 12.43 -5.13 -13.67
C GLU A 51 13.64 -5.35 -12.73
N ALA A 52 14.14 -4.30 -12.08
CA ALA A 52 15.27 -4.35 -11.16
C ALA A 52 14.90 -3.82 -9.76
N PRO A 53 15.53 -4.38 -8.70
CA PRO A 53 15.39 -3.86 -7.35
C PRO A 53 15.79 -2.38 -7.25
N VAL A 54 15.04 -1.61 -6.47
CA VAL A 54 15.35 -0.22 -6.17
C VAL A 54 16.40 -0.13 -5.08
N ASP A 55 17.36 0.77 -5.26
CA ASP A 55 18.26 1.20 -4.19
C ASP A 55 17.60 2.36 -3.44
N PHE A 56 17.15 2.11 -2.21
CA PHE A 56 16.50 3.14 -1.38
C PHE A 56 17.45 4.27 -0.97
N ALA A 57 18.74 4.00 -0.74
CA ALA A 57 19.68 5.04 -0.37
C ALA A 57 19.86 6.04 -1.52
N THR A 58 19.98 5.53 -2.74
CA THR A 58 20.02 6.35 -3.95
C THR A 58 18.69 7.07 -4.21
N LEU A 59 17.55 6.37 -4.10
CA LEU A 59 16.22 6.94 -4.36
C LEU A 59 15.88 8.13 -3.44
N PHE A 60 16.21 8.02 -2.16
CA PHE A 60 15.93 9.03 -1.15
C PHE A 60 17.12 9.96 -0.86
N GLY A 61 18.30 9.70 -1.44
CA GLY A 61 19.52 10.46 -1.19
C GLY A 61 20.09 10.32 0.23
N ARG A 62 19.63 9.32 0.99
CA ARG A 62 20.03 9.05 2.38
C ARG A 62 19.66 7.64 2.81
N GLU A 63 20.32 7.15 3.86
CA GLU A 63 19.92 5.94 4.57
C GLU A 63 18.95 6.29 5.70
N ALA A 64 17.73 5.77 5.63
CA ALA A 64 16.72 5.90 6.69
C ALA A 64 15.72 4.73 6.63
N PRO A 65 14.96 4.47 7.72
CA PRO A 65 13.86 3.50 7.69
C PRO A 65 12.87 3.81 6.56
N VAL A 66 12.42 2.77 5.84
CA VAL A 66 11.46 2.91 4.73
C VAL A 66 10.13 2.28 5.13
N THR A 67 9.07 3.08 5.03
CA THR A 67 7.68 2.64 5.14
C THR A 67 7.03 2.60 3.76
N LEU A 68 6.36 1.50 3.44
CA LEU A 68 5.60 1.34 2.20
C LEU A 68 4.09 1.39 2.49
N GLU A 69 3.33 2.25 1.80
CA GLU A 69 1.86 2.21 1.81
C GLU A 69 1.32 1.70 0.47
N ILE A 70 0.58 0.59 0.50
CA ILE A 70 -0.05 -0.05 -0.66
C ILE A 70 -1.51 0.41 -0.75
N GLY A 71 -1.89 0.95 -1.91
CA GLY A 71 -3.24 1.45 -2.16
C GLY A 71 -3.55 2.72 -1.37
N PHE A 72 -2.64 3.69 -1.37
CA PHE A 72 -2.76 4.91 -0.56
C PHE A 72 -3.95 5.81 -0.95
N GLY A 73 -4.66 5.51 -2.05
CA GLY A 73 -5.81 6.28 -2.52
C GLY A 73 -5.43 7.71 -2.87
N MET A 74 -5.97 8.69 -2.13
CA MET A 74 -5.63 10.11 -2.33
C MET A 74 -4.37 10.56 -1.58
N GLY A 75 -3.73 9.68 -0.79
CA GLY A 75 -2.46 9.95 -0.13
C GLY A 75 -2.53 10.75 1.17
N ALA A 76 -3.72 11.06 1.68
CA ALA A 76 -3.86 11.89 2.89
C ALA A 76 -3.16 11.29 4.12
N SER A 77 -3.27 9.96 4.31
CA SER A 77 -2.54 9.24 5.36
C SER A 77 -1.03 9.33 5.13
N LEU A 78 -0.60 8.94 3.93
CA LEU A 78 0.80 8.91 3.51
C LEU A 78 1.52 10.25 3.71
N VAL A 79 0.93 11.34 3.22
CA VAL A 79 1.49 12.70 3.32
C VAL A 79 1.58 13.15 4.77
N ALA A 80 0.52 12.93 5.56
CA ALA A 80 0.54 13.28 6.97
C ALA A 80 1.60 12.51 7.77
N MET A 81 1.79 11.21 7.47
CA MET A 81 2.84 10.40 8.10
C MET A 81 4.23 10.85 7.68
N ALA A 82 4.44 11.15 6.40
CA ALA A 82 5.71 11.63 5.87
C ALA A 82 6.11 12.99 6.46
N LYS A 83 5.15 13.92 6.54
CA LYS A 83 5.34 15.24 7.18
C LYS A 83 5.68 15.12 8.66
N ALA A 84 5.01 14.22 9.37
CA ALA A 84 5.23 14.04 10.81
C ALA A 84 6.56 13.33 11.16
N ARG A 85 7.17 12.64 10.19
CA ARG A 85 8.37 11.81 10.38
C ARG A 85 9.45 12.14 9.34
N PRO A 86 10.00 13.37 9.33
CA PRO A 86 11.01 13.78 8.37
C PRO A 86 12.29 12.93 8.45
N GLU A 87 12.51 12.22 9.55
CA GLU A 87 13.62 11.27 9.75
C GLU A 87 13.44 9.91 9.04
N GLN A 88 12.24 9.61 8.54
CA GLN A 88 11.93 8.36 7.82
C GLN A 88 11.65 8.60 6.35
N ASN A 89 11.71 7.55 5.53
CA ASN A 89 11.39 7.57 4.11
C ASN A 89 10.06 6.85 3.85
N PHE A 90 9.28 7.36 2.91
CA PHE A 90 7.97 6.83 2.55
C PHE A 90 7.89 6.52 1.05
N LEU A 91 7.42 5.32 0.73
CA LEU A 91 7.07 4.91 -0.63
C LEU A 91 5.57 4.60 -0.68
N GLY A 92 4.85 5.18 -1.63
CA GLY A 92 3.44 4.86 -1.87
C GLY A 92 3.25 4.12 -3.19
N ILE A 93 2.34 3.14 -3.24
CA ILE A 93 1.88 2.52 -4.50
C ILE A 93 0.38 2.71 -4.65
N GLU A 94 -0.06 3.26 -5.79
CA GLU A 94 -1.48 3.40 -6.13
C GLU A 94 -1.71 3.23 -7.64
N VAL A 95 -2.65 2.39 -8.04
CA VAL A 95 -2.96 2.09 -9.46
C VAL A 95 -3.93 3.10 -10.08
N HIS A 96 -4.59 3.93 -9.26
CA HIS A 96 -5.53 4.97 -9.64
C HIS A 96 -4.82 6.33 -9.75
N SER A 97 -4.49 6.73 -10.98
CA SER A 97 -3.75 7.96 -11.26
C SER A 97 -4.36 9.26 -10.70
N PRO A 98 -5.69 9.45 -10.60
CA PRO A 98 -6.24 10.62 -9.89
C PRO A 98 -5.85 10.66 -8.40
N GLY A 99 -5.73 9.49 -7.76
CA GLY A 99 -5.24 9.37 -6.39
C GLY A 99 -3.77 9.76 -6.27
N VAL A 100 -2.94 9.27 -7.21
CA VAL A 100 -1.53 9.65 -7.34
C VAL A 100 -1.37 11.17 -7.51
N GLY A 101 -2.13 11.78 -8.43
CA GLY A 101 -2.08 13.24 -8.63
C GLY A 101 -2.51 14.04 -7.40
N ALA A 102 -3.50 13.57 -6.64
CA ALA A 102 -3.90 14.19 -5.38
C ALA A 102 -2.81 14.09 -4.31
N CYS A 103 -2.17 12.92 -4.19
CA CYS A 103 -1.07 12.68 -3.26
C CYS A 103 0.12 13.60 -3.58
N LEU A 104 0.54 13.66 -4.85
CA LEU A 104 1.61 14.54 -5.31
C LEU A 104 1.33 16.01 -5.02
N ALA A 105 0.11 16.49 -5.31
CA ALA A 105 -0.29 17.86 -5.03
C ALA A 105 -0.18 18.20 -3.54
N SER A 106 -0.71 17.33 -2.68
CA SER A 106 -0.68 17.51 -1.23
C SER A 106 0.74 17.41 -0.66
N ALA A 107 1.56 16.48 -1.14
CA ALA A 107 2.96 16.35 -0.74
C ALA A 107 3.77 17.61 -1.07
N HIS A 108 3.56 18.16 -2.27
CA HIS A 108 4.20 19.41 -2.68
C HIS A 108 3.73 20.61 -1.84
N GLU A 109 2.43 20.77 -1.61
CA GLU A 109 1.86 21.85 -0.79
C GLU A 109 2.40 21.81 0.65
N GLU A 110 2.59 20.62 1.20
CA GLU A 110 3.09 20.40 2.56
C GLU A 110 4.62 20.40 2.67
N GLY A 111 5.35 20.56 1.57
CA GLY A 111 6.82 20.56 1.54
C GLY A 111 7.46 19.22 1.94
N VAL A 112 6.80 18.10 1.61
CA VAL A 112 7.27 16.76 1.97
C VAL A 112 8.34 16.28 0.99
N GLU A 113 9.58 16.14 1.47
CA GLU A 113 10.73 15.75 0.63
C GLU A 113 11.07 14.24 0.71
N ASN A 114 10.62 13.58 1.79
CA ASN A 114 10.90 12.18 2.13
C ASN A 114 9.86 11.18 1.57
N LEU A 115 9.10 11.57 0.56
CA LEU A 115 8.05 10.76 -0.06
C LEU A 115 8.34 10.49 -1.55
N ARG A 116 8.13 9.25 -1.96
CA ARG A 116 8.10 8.82 -3.37
C ARG A 116 6.82 8.03 -3.65
N VAL A 117 6.33 8.07 -4.89
CA VAL A 117 5.10 7.36 -5.27
C VAL A 117 5.25 6.60 -6.59
N MET A 118 4.56 5.47 -6.69
CA MET A 118 4.48 4.62 -7.86
C MET A 118 3.04 4.49 -8.33
N CYS A 119 2.87 4.38 -9.65
CA CYS A 119 1.60 4.08 -10.29
C CYS A 119 1.67 2.74 -11.02
N HIS A 120 1.68 1.65 -10.25
CA HIS A 120 1.80 0.29 -10.79
C HIS A 120 1.14 -0.73 -9.85
N ASP A 121 0.91 -1.95 -10.34
CA ASP A 121 0.46 -3.07 -9.52
C ASP A 121 1.46 -3.33 -8.39
N ALA A 122 0.96 -3.34 -7.16
CA ALA A 122 1.80 -3.46 -5.97
C ALA A 122 2.47 -4.83 -5.84
N VAL A 123 1.83 -5.90 -6.35
CA VAL A 123 2.40 -7.26 -6.30
C VAL A 123 3.59 -7.35 -7.26
N GLU A 124 3.48 -6.79 -8.47
CA GLU A 124 4.60 -6.68 -9.41
C GLU A 124 5.75 -5.84 -8.84
N VAL A 125 5.45 -4.70 -8.21
CA VAL A 125 6.47 -3.85 -7.56
C VAL A 125 7.17 -4.60 -6.42
N LEU A 126 6.42 -5.29 -5.55
CA LEU A 126 7.00 -6.10 -4.48
C LEU A 126 7.92 -7.20 -5.03
N HIS A 127 7.52 -7.89 -6.10
CA HIS A 127 8.33 -8.95 -6.69
C HIS A 127 9.60 -8.44 -7.38
N LYS A 128 9.52 -7.32 -8.10
CA LYS A 128 10.59 -6.88 -9.02
C LYS A 128 11.47 -5.80 -8.43
N MET A 129 10.90 -4.89 -7.66
CA MET A 129 11.57 -3.67 -7.25
C MET A 129 11.89 -3.61 -5.76
N ILE A 130 11.06 -4.17 -4.89
CA ILE A 130 11.32 -4.08 -3.45
C ILE A 130 12.34 -5.14 -3.03
N PRO A 131 13.53 -4.75 -2.51
CA PRO A 131 14.51 -5.72 -2.02
C PRO A 131 13.97 -6.46 -0.79
N ASP A 132 14.40 -7.70 -0.59
CA ASP A 132 14.07 -8.42 0.64
C ASP A 132 14.72 -7.76 1.86
N ASN A 133 14.10 -7.87 3.03
CA ASN A 133 14.61 -7.33 4.30
C ASN A 133 14.92 -5.83 4.27
N SER A 134 14.13 -5.04 3.55
CA SER A 134 14.42 -3.62 3.29
C SER A 134 13.43 -2.65 3.92
N LEU A 135 12.21 -3.11 4.22
CA LEU A 135 11.14 -2.27 4.75
C LEU A 135 11.04 -2.38 6.26
N SER A 136 10.84 -1.24 6.93
CA SER A 136 10.56 -1.21 8.37
C SER A 136 9.07 -1.38 8.66
N MET A 137 8.21 -0.95 7.74
CA MET A 137 6.77 -1.14 7.83
C MET A 137 6.13 -1.24 6.45
N VAL A 138 5.10 -2.07 6.34
CA VAL A 138 4.16 -2.09 5.21
C VAL A 138 2.78 -1.75 5.73
N GLN A 139 2.09 -0.87 5.03
CA GLN A 139 0.76 -0.38 5.38
C GLN A 139 -0.23 -0.74 4.27
N LEU A 140 -1.41 -1.22 4.67
CA LEU A 140 -2.51 -1.55 3.76
C LEU A 140 -3.84 -1.14 4.38
N PHE A 141 -4.28 0.09 4.10
CA PHE A 141 -5.45 0.66 4.72
C PHE A 141 -6.65 0.65 3.78
N PHE A 142 -7.76 0.09 4.27
CA PHE A 142 -9.04 -0.02 3.57
C PHE A 142 -8.93 -0.64 2.16
N PRO A 143 -8.22 -1.78 2.00
CA PRO A 143 -8.18 -2.45 0.70
C PRO A 143 -9.59 -2.87 0.26
N ASP A 144 -9.83 -2.97 -1.05
CA ASP A 144 -11.13 -3.34 -1.61
C ASP A 144 -11.71 -4.59 -0.89
N PRO A 145 -12.85 -4.48 -0.19
CA PRO A 145 -13.33 -5.54 0.71
C PRO A 145 -14.01 -6.70 -0.03
N TRP A 146 -14.41 -6.48 -1.28
CA TRP A 146 -15.03 -7.49 -2.14
C TRP A 146 -16.20 -8.23 -1.45
N HIS A 147 -17.19 -7.48 -0.96
CA HIS A 147 -18.32 -7.98 -0.14
C HIS A 147 -19.07 -9.22 -0.67
N LYS A 148 -19.03 -9.50 -1.98
CA LYS A 148 -19.75 -10.64 -2.57
C LYS A 148 -18.87 -11.88 -2.49
N ALA A 149 -19.37 -12.97 -1.91
CA ALA A 149 -18.62 -14.24 -1.74
C ALA A 149 -17.85 -14.70 -3.00
N ARG A 150 -18.48 -14.60 -4.18
CA ARG A 150 -17.85 -14.93 -5.48
C ARG A 150 -16.60 -14.10 -5.83
N HIS A 151 -16.36 -12.99 -5.13
CA HIS A 151 -15.22 -12.10 -5.33
C HIS A 151 -14.19 -12.22 -4.20
N ASN A 152 -14.36 -13.10 -3.21
CA ASN A 152 -13.43 -13.20 -2.08
C ASN A 152 -11.99 -13.49 -2.53
N LYS A 153 -11.79 -14.25 -3.61
CA LYS A 153 -10.45 -14.49 -4.21
C LYS A 153 -9.78 -13.24 -4.80
N ARG A 154 -10.47 -12.10 -4.84
CA ARG A 154 -9.91 -10.78 -5.21
C ARG A 154 -9.42 -10.00 -4.00
N ARG A 155 -9.72 -10.42 -2.77
CA ARG A 155 -9.12 -9.78 -1.59
C ARG A 155 -7.60 -9.92 -1.68
N ILE A 156 -6.87 -8.81 -1.55
CA ILE A 156 -5.41 -8.80 -1.69
C ILE A 156 -4.73 -9.59 -0.57
N VAL A 157 -5.27 -9.55 0.66
CA VAL A 157 -4.72 -10.28 1.81
C VAL A 157 -5.03 -11.75 1.64
N GLN A 158 -4.12 -12.49 1.03
CA GLN A 158 -4.09 -13.94 0.94
C GLN A 158 -2.71 -14.41 1.41
N VAL A 159 -2.57 -15.68 1.80
CA VAL A 159 -1.29 -16.23 2.27
C VAL A 159 -0.11 -15.86 1.36
N PRO A 160 -0.15 -16.06 0.03
CA PRO A 160 0.99 -15.73 -0.84
C PRO A 160 1.37 -14.24 -0.84
N PHE A 161 0.38 -13.35 -0.70
CA PHE A 161 0.66 -11.91 -0.62
C PHE A 161 1.25 -11.53 0.74
N ALA A 162 0.72 -12.09 1.83
CA ALA A 162 1.23 -11.83 3.17
C ALA A 162 2.65 -12.38 3.37
N GLU A 163 2.97 -13.55 2.80
CA GLU A 163 4.33 -14.11 2.74
C GLU A 163 5.27 -13.25 1.88
N LEU A 164 4.79 -12.73 0.74
CA LEU A 164 5.56 -11.79 -0.07
C LEU A 164 5.89 -10.53 0.74
N VAL A 165 4.92 -9.96 1.47
CA VAL A 165 5.16 -8.81 2.35
C VAL A 165 6.16 -9.18 3.47
N LEU A 166 6.04 -10.38 4.05
CA LEU A 166 6.94 -10.86 5.09
C LEU A 166 8.40 -10.85 4.59
N SER A 167 8.67 -11.31 3.37
CA SER A 167 10.04 -11.33 2.83
C SER A 167 10.64 -9.93 2.65
N LYS A 168 9.80 -8.90 2.47
CA LYS A 168 10.26 -7.51 2.29
C LYS A 168 10.52 -6.77 3.58
N LEU A 169 9.84 -7.15 4.67
CA LEU A 169 10.04 -6.55 5.99
C LEU A 169 11.42 -6.92 6.55
N LYS A 170 12.06 -6.03 7.30
CA LYS A 170 13.20 -6.38 8.17
C LYS A 170 12.71 -7.23 9.35
N LEU A 171 13.61 -7.95 10.02
CA LEU A 171 13.30 -8.46 11.37
C LEU A 171 12.88 -7.31 12.28
N GLY A 172 11.79 -7.50 13.02
CA GLY A 172 11.14 -6.44 13.81
C GLY A 172 10.27 -5.47 12.99
N GLY A 173 10.25 -5.60 11.66
CA GLY A 173 9.38 -4.81 10.79
C GLY A 173 7.92 -5.24 10.91
N VAL A 174 7.00 -4.33 10.63
CA VAL A 174 5.56 -4.55 10.88
C VAL A 174 4.74 -4.51 9.60
N PHE A 175 3.83 -5.47 9.43
CA PHE A 175 2.72 -5.35 8.49
C PHE A 175 1.49 -4.82 9.23
N HIS A 176 1.06 -3.61 8.90
CA HIS A 176 -0.10 -2.93 9.48
C HIS A 176 -1.22 -2.82 8.44
N MET A 177 -2.33 -3.49 8.68
CA MET A 177 -3.51 -3.41 7.83
C MET A 177 -4.72 -2.87 8.60
N ALA A 178 -5.63 -2.22 7.88
CA ALA A 178 -6.88 -1.72 8.47
C ALA A 178 -8.07 -1.94 7.52
N THR A 179 -9.24 -2.23 8.06
CA THR A 179 -10.49 -2.34 7.29
C THR A 179 -11.69 -1.91 8.11
N ASP A 180 -12.73 -1.42 7.45
CA ASP A 180 -14.05 -1.09 8.02
C ASP A 180 -15.08 -2.20 7.77
N TRP A 181 -14.64 -3.39 7.36
CA TRP A 181 -15.49 -4.55 7.08
C TRP A 181 -15.09 -5.76 7.92
N GLU A 182 -15.91 -6.10 8.91
CA GLU A 182 -15.66 -7.18 9.88
C GLU A 182 -15.30 -8.52 9.22
N ALA A 183 -16.09 -8.97 8.25
CA ALA A 183 -15.82 -10.24 7.55
C ALA A 183 -14.54 -10.22 6.68
N TYR A 184 -13.95 -9.05 6.44
CA TYR A 184 -12.60 -8.96 5.89
C TYR A 184 -11.56 -8.94 7.01
N ALA A 185 -11.83 -8.27 8.13
CA ALA A 185 -10.97 -8.28 9.32
C ALA A 185 -10.76 -9.71 9.86
N GLU A 186 -11.82 -10.51 9.98
CA GLU A 186 -11.76 -11.94 10.36
C GLU A 186 -10.89 -12.75 9.40
N HIS A 187 -11.08 -12.55 8.09
CA HIS A 187 -10.28 -13.21 7.06
C HIS A 187 -8.81 -12.77 7.07
N MET A 188 -8.54 -11.48 7.31
CA MET A 188 -7.19 -10.96 7.49
C MET A 188 -6.51 -11.65 8.69
N LEU A 189 -7.22 -11.75 9.82
CA LEU A 189 -6.73 -12.42 11.02
C LEU A 189 -6.44 -13.91 10.77
N GLU A 190 -7.34 -14.63 10.09
CA GLU A 190 -7.15 -16.04 9.70
C GLU A 190 -5.89 -16.22 8.84
N VAL A 191 -5.73 -15.41 7.78
CA VAL A 191 -4.56 -15.47 6.90
C VAL A 191 -3.28 -15.20 7.67
N MET A 192 -3.23 -14.11 8.43
CA MET A 192 -2.01 -13.70 9.13
C MET A 192 -1.62 -14.68 10.24
N SER A 193 -2.60 -15.25 10.94
CA SER A 193 -2.34 -16.23 12.01
C SER A 193 -1.86 -17.60 11.47
N SER A 194 -2.04 -17.86 10.18
CA SER A 194 -1.60 -19.12 9.54
C SER A 194 -0.13 -19.12 9.10
N ILE A 195 0.55 -17.97 9.12
CA ILE A 195 1.88 -17.80 8.55
C ILE A 195 2.93 -17.80 9.67
N ASP A 196 3.87 -18.75 9.59
CA ASP A 196 5.04 -18.73 10.46
C ASP A 196 5.94 -17.53 10.15
N GLY A 197 6.49 -16.91 11.18
CA GLY A 197 7.33 -15.71 11.06
C GLY A 197 6.61 -14.38 11.26
N TYR A 198 5.28 -14.37 11.32
CA TYR A 198 4.51 -13.25 11.86
C TYR A 198 4.13 -13.48 13.32
N LYS A 199 4.26 -12.43 14.14
CA LYS A 199 3.77 -12.37 15.52
C LYS A 199 2.68 -11.31 15.63
N ASN A 200 1.50 -11.69 16.10
CA ASN A 200 0.42 -10.72 16.35
C ASN A 200 0.84 -9.78 17.50
N LEU A 201 0.69 -8.47 17.29
CA LEU A 201 0.94 -7.45 18.31
C LEU A 201 -0.28 -7.14 19.18
N SER A 202 -1.44 -7.74 18.87
CA SER A 202 -2.63 -7.68 19.72
C SER A 202 -2.43 -8.45 21.03
N GLU A 203 -2.75 -7.81 22.16
CA GLU A 203 -2.76 -8.45 23.48
C GLU A 203 -3.84 -9.54 23.60
N SER A 204 -4.94 -9.39 22.85
CA SER A 204 -6.07 -10.33 22.78
C SER A 204 -5.94 -11.35 21.65
N ASN A 205 -4.82 -11.36 20.92
CA ASN A 205 -4.57 -12.21 19.75
C ASN A 205 -5.55 -11.99 18.58
N ASP A 206 -6.19 -10.84 18.49
CA ASP A 206 -7.09 -10.46 17.42
C ASP A 206 -6.64 -9.16 16.74
N TYR A 207 -7.13 -8.02 17.22
CA TYR A 207 -6.98 -6.69 16.66
C TYR A 207 -6.19 -5.80 17.63
N VAL A 208 -5.56 -4.77 17.10
CA VAL A 208 -4.88 -3.74 17.90
C VAL A 208 -5.73 -2.47 17.94
N PRO A 209 -5.62 -1.65 19.01
CA PRO A 209 -6.16 -0.30 18.94
C PRO A 209 -5.47 0.48 17.81
N ARG A 210 -6.19 1.42 17.18
CA ARG A 210 -5.60 2.30 16.17
C ARG A 210 -4.36 2.98 16.76
N PRO A 211 -3.16 2.78 16.19
CA PRO A 211 -1.98 3.45 16.69
C PRO A 211 -2.03 4.94 16.35
N GLU A 212 -1.41 5.77 17.18
CA GLU A 212 -1.28 7.21 16.90
C GLU A 212 -0.54 7.47 15.58
N SER A 213 0.28 6.51 15.12
CA SER A 213 0.99 6.58 13.86
C SER A 213 0.07 6.63 12.64
N ARG A 214 -1.17 6.12 12.73
CA ARG A 214 -2.13 6.13 11.63
C ARG A 214 -3.09 7.32 11.76
N PRO A 215 -3.02 8.30 10.85
CA PRO A 215 -3.94 9.44 10.83
C PRO A 215 -5.40 8.97 10.69
N VAL A 216 -6.33 9.77 11.20
CA VAL A 216 -7.76 9.50 11.01
C VAL A 216 -8.13 9.72 9.56
N THR A 217 -8.58 8.68 8.86
CA THR A 217 -8.95 8.76 7.44
C THR A 217 -10.43 9.06 7.24
N LYS A 218 -10.81 9.50 6.03
CA LYS A 218 -12.21 9.67 5.63
C LYS A 218 -13.01 8.36 5.73
N PHE A 219 -12.35 7.21 5.55
CA PHE A 219 -12.99 5.89 5.64
C PHE A 219 -13.36 5.55 7.09
N GLU A 220 -12.52 5.90 8.04
CA GLU A 220 -12.85 5.70 9.46
C GLU A 220 -13.96 6.61 9.94
N GLN A 221 -13.94 7.88 9.53
CA GLN A 221 -15.03 8.79 9.82
C GLN A 221 -16.36 8.26 9.27
N ARG A 222 -16.32 7.57 8.12
CA ARG A 222 -17.48 6.90 7.54
C ARG A 222 -17.85 5.63 8.32
N GLY A 223 -16.90 4.77 8.68
CA GLY A 223 -17.11 3.56 9.46
C GLY A 223 -17.74 3.86 10.82
N HIS A 224 -17.24 4.86 11.54
CA HIS A 224 -17.83 5.35 12.78
C HIS A 224 -19.24 5.93 12.57
N ARG A 225 -19.45 6.74 11.53
CA ARG A 225 -20.77 7.30 11.22
C ARG A 225 -21.82 6.24 10.91
N LEU A 226 -21.42 5.14 10.29
CA LEU A 226 -22.30 4.05 9.91
C LEU A 226 -22.37 2.92 10.96
N GLY A 227 -21.67 3.06 12.09
CA GLY A 227 -21.67 2.07 13.17
C GLY A 227 -20.92 0.77 12.83
N HIS A 228 -20.09 0.76 11.79
CA HIS A 228 -19.39 -0.43 11.31
C HIS A 228 -18.05 -0.66 12.00
N GLY A 229 -17.52 0.30 12.78
CA GLY A 229 -16.20 0.15 13.40
C GLY A 229 -15.05 0.14 12.39
N VAL A 230 -13.83 0.02 12.90
CA VAL A 230 -12.59 -0.09 12.13
C VAL A 230 -11.70 -1.09 12.87
N TRP A 231 -11.13 -2.04 12.15
CA TRP A 231 -10.23 -3.05 12.69
C TRP A 231 -8.84 -2.81 12.17
N ASP A 232 -7.90 -2.61 13.09
CA ASP A 232 -6.47 -2.54 12.82
C ASP A 232 -5.84 -3.88 13.20
N LEU A 233 -4.98 -4.42 12.33
CA LEU A 233 -4.18 -5.61 12.58
C LEU A 233 -2.72 -5.27 12.36
N MET A 234 -1.86 -5.57 13.33
CA MET A 234 -0.42 -5.35 13.25
C MET A 234 0.31 -6.64 13.58
N PHE A 235 1.13 -7.11 12.64
CA PHE A 235 1.95 -8.29 12.83
C PHE A 235 3.41 -7.95 12.59
N GLU A 236 4.26 -8.31 13.56
CA GLU A 236 5.71 -8.13 13.51
C GLU A 236 6.37 -9.33 12.85
N ARG A 237 7.36 -9.08 11.99
CA ARG A 237 8.24 -10.11 11.44
C ARG A 237 9.25 -10.56 12.50
N VAL A 238 9.23 -11.84 12.84
CA VAL A 238 10.10 -12.45 13.88
C VAL A 238 11.07 -13.50 13.36
N LYS A 239 11.02 -13.83 12.06
CA LYS A 239 11.90 -14.81 11.39
C LYS A 239 12.36 -14.27 10.04
#